data_AF-A0A6G7BAG8-F1
#
_entry.id   AF-A0A6G7BAG8-F1
#
_cell.length_a   1.000
_cell.length_b   1.000
_cell.length_c   1.000
_cell.angle_alpha   90.00
_cell.angle_beta   90.00
_cell.angle_gamma   90.00
#
_symmetry.space_group_name_H-M   'P 1'
#
loop_
_entity.id
_entity.type
_entity.pdbx_description
1 polymer ?
#
loop_
_entity_poly.entity_id
_entity_poly.type
_entity_poly.pdbx_seq_one_letter_code
_entity_poly.pdbx_strand_id
1 'polypeptide(L)'
;MCVGNKDKDGLRLFEKINGYLSGYYEPISQGENEMLARMVSSIQNGLLKSKLQQDIIVYRKEYYVKDLEKPINKFLSTSVTIRGALTGNPNIAIIVPKGTLGAYVEVLSWGKFKKQREFLFNTGLELEKLEYDGLYILKRKR
;
A
#
# COMPACT_ATOMS: atom_id res chain seq x y z
N MET A 1 -4.82 -4.62 4.31
CA MET A 1 -4.83 -5.92 3.61
C MET A 1 -3.87 -6.90 4.32
N CYS A 2 -4.22 -7.36 5.53
CA CYS A 2 -3.44 -8.29 6.38
C CYS A 2 -4.47 -8.98 7.29
N VAL A 3 -4.55 -10.28 7.61
CA VAL A 3 -3.57 -11.33 7.89
C VAL A 3 -4.21 -12.65 7.41
N GLY A 4 -3.65 -13.31 6.40
CA GLY A 4 -4.07 -14.65 5.97
C GLY A 4 -3.09 -15.71 6.48
N ASN A 5 -3.50 -16.97 6.44
CA ASN A 5 -2.56 -18.10 6.59
C ASN A 5 -1.44 -17.97 5.56
N LYS A 6 -0.25 -18.40 5.94
CA LYS A 6 0.87 -18.55 4.99
C LYS A 6 0.55 -19.73 4.08
N ASP A 7 0.89 -19.60 2.80
CA ASP A 7 0.90 -20.71 1.88
C ASP A 7 2.08 -21.65 2.21
N LYS A 8 2.19 -22.76 1.49
CA LYS A 8 3.24 -23.77 1.70
C LYS A 8 4.67 -23.22 1.55
N ASP A 9 4.82 -22.13 0.79
CA ASP A 9 6.08 -21.40 0.61
C ASP A 9 6.39 -20.42 1.76
N GLY A 10 5.53 -20.33 2.77
CA GLY A 10 5.73 -19.46 3.92
C GLY A 10 5.37 -17.98 3.68
N LEU A 11 4.90 -17.63 2.48
CA LEU A 11 4.44 -16.29 2.11
C LEU A 11 2.93 -16.17 2.25
N ARG A 12 2.48 -14.97 2.57
CA ARG A 12 1.06 -14.58 2.54
C ARG A 12 0.71 -14.04 1.17
N LEU A 13 -0.57 -14.13 0.81
CA LEU A 13 -1.07 -13.68 -0.48
C LEU A 13 -0.71 -12.22 -0.84
N PHE A 14 -0.74 -11.29 0.12
CA PHE A 14 -0.34 -9.90 -0.15
C PHE A 14 1.17 -9.75 -0.40
N GLU A 15 1.99 -10.61 0.20
CA GLU A 15 3.44 -10.64 -0.03
C GLU A 15 3.72 -11.14 -1.45
N LYS A 16 2.99 -12.18 -1.89
CA LYS A 16 3.03 -12.68 -3.27
C LYS A 16 2.56 -11.65 -4.29
N ILE A 17 1.44 -10.96 -4.04
CA ILE A 17 0.91 -9.94 -4.96
C ILE A 17 1.90 -8.79 -5.14
N ASN A 18 2.41 -8.23 -4.02
CA ASN A 18 3.39 -7.14 -4.10
C ASN A 18 4.74 -7.62 -4.63
N GLY A 19 5.15 -8.85 -4.33
CA GLY A 19 6.34 -9.48 -4.88
C GLY A 19 6.24 -9.65 -6.39
N TYR A 20 5.11 -10.14 -6.89
CA TYR A 20 4.80 -10.31 -8.31
C TYR A 20 4.88 -8.98 -9.06
N LEU A 21 4.24 -7.94 -8.53
CA LEU A 21 4.31 -6.58 -9.09
C LEU A 21 5.71 -5.97 -9.07
N SER A 22 6.54 -6.35 -8.09
CA SER A 22 7.90 -5.82 -7.94
C SER A 22 8.96 -6.66 -8.65
N GLY A 23 8.59 -7.81 -9.24
CA GLY A 23 9.52 -8.78 -9.81
C GLY A 23 10.31 -9.60 -8.78
N TYR A 24 9.95 -9.56 -7.49
CA TYR A 24 10.61 -10.32 -6.42
C TYR A 24 9.96 -11.68 -6.12
N TYR A 25 8.84 -11.98 -6.76
CA TYR A 25 8.15 -13.27 -6.63
C TYR A 25 7.86 -13.83 -8.01
N GLU A 26 8.42 -15.02 -8.27
CA GLU A 26 8.12 -15.81 -9.45
C GLU A 26 7.03 -16.84 -9.10
N PRO A 27 5.90 -16.85 -9.82
CA PRO A 27 4.84 -17.84 -9.57
C PRO A 27 5.34 -19.26 -9.79
N ILE A 28 4.96 -20.18 -8.90
CA ILE A 28 5.42 -21.59 -8.96
C ILE A 28 4.74 -22.42 -10.05
N SER A 29 3.69 -21.88 -10.67
CA SER A 29 2.94 -22.53 -11.73
C SER A 29 2.20 -21.52 -12.59
N GLN A 30 1.79 -21.94 -13.79
CA GLN A 30 0.91 -21.13 -14.65
C GLN A 30 -0.41 -20.75 -13.94
N GLY A 31 -1.00 -21.68 -13.19
CA GLY A 31 -2.23 -21.43 -12.44
C GLY A 31 -2.08 -20.33 -11.38
N GLU A 32 -0.94 -20.31 -10.67
CA GLU A 32 -0.66 -19.23 -9.71
C GLU A 32 -0.41 -17.89 -10.41
N ASN A 33 0.30 -17.89 -11.53
CA ASN A 33 0.51 -16.68 -12.34
C ASN A 33 -0.82 -16.06 -12.78
N GLU A 34 -1.75 -16.87 -13.30
CA GLU A 34 -3.08 -16.41 -13.69
C GLU A 34 -3.90 -15.89 -12.51
N MET A 35 -3.82 -16.56 -11.35
CA MET A 35 -4.47 -16.09 -10.12
C MET A 35 -3.93 -14.72 -9.69
N LEU A 36 -2.61 -14.57 -9.61
CA LEU A 36 -1.96 -13.32 -9.21
C LEU A 36 -2.28 -12.18 -10.18
N ALA A 37 -2.22 -12.42 -11.50
CA ALA A 37 -2.57 -11.44 -12.52
C ALA A 37 -4.04 -10.98 -12.40
N ARG A 38 -4.98 -11.91 -12.19
CA ARG A 38 -6.41 -11.59 -11.97
C ARG A 38 -6.61 -10.77 -10.71
N MET A 39 -5.91 -11.09 -9.62
CA MET A 39 -5.99 -10.36 -8.36
C MET A 39 -5.43 -8.95 -8.48
N VAL A 40 -4.25 -8.78 -9.11
CA VAL A 40 -3.65 -7.47 -9.38
C VAL A 40 -4.63 -6.61 -10.18
N SER A 41 -5.14 -7.12 -11.30
CA SER A 41 -6.10 -6.41 -12.15
C SER A 41 -7.36 -6.00 -11.37
N SER A 42 -7.90 -6.90 -10.55
CA SER A 42 -9.09 -6.62 -9.73
C SER A 42 -8.85 -5.51 -8.71
N ILE A 43 -7.71 -5.54 -8.02
CA ILE A 43 -7.35 -4.51 -7.03
C ILE A 43 -7.09 -3.18 -7.71
N GLN A 44 -6.31 -3.15 -8.80
CA GLN A 44 -6.05 -1.93 -9.58
C GLN A 44 -7.36 -1.29 -10.04
N ASN A 45 -8.25 -2.07 -10.66
CA ASN A 45 -9.54 -1.59 -11.13
C ASN A 45 -10.45 -1.13 -9.99
N GLY A 46 -10.38 -1.76 -8.82
CA GLY A 46 -11.09 -1.31 -7.62
C GLY A 46 -10.59 0.05 -7.13
N LEU A 47 -9.27 0.24 -7.08
CA LEU A 47 -8.64 1.48 -6.64
C LEU A 47 -8.83 2.64 -7.64
N LEU A 48 -8.86 2.36 -8.95
CA LEU A 48 -9.14 3.37 -9.99
C LEU A 48 -10.53 3.99 -9.86
N LYS A 49 -11.49 3.28 -9.28
CA LYS A 49 -12.86 3.76 -9.05
C LYS A 49 -12.97 4.71 -7.87
N SER A 50 -11.96 4.80 -7.02
CA SER A 50 -11.95 5.64 -5.83
C SER A 50 -11.00 6.82 -5.99
N LYS A 51 -11.56 8.02 -5.91
CA LYS A 51 -10.80 9.27 -5.94
C LYS A 51 -10.93 9.96 -4.61
N LEU A 52 -9.80 10.34 -4.04
CA LEU A 52 -9.75 11.04 -2.76
C LEU A 52 -10.44 12.42 -2.87
N GLN A 53 -11.34 12.73 -1.93
CA GLN A 53 -12.20 13.92 -1.98
C GLN A 53 -11.62 15.14 -1.25
N GLN A 54 -10.59 14.95 -0.43
CA GLN A 54 -9.93 15.97 0.37
C GLN A 54 -8.45 15.62 0.55
N ASP A 55 -7.61 16.61 0.82
CA ASP A 55 -6.20 16.34 1.15
C ASP A 55 -6.11 15.55 2.46
N ILE A 56 -5.21 14.58 2.53
CA ILE A 56 -4.95 13.79 3.75
C ILE A 56 -3.45 13.63 4.00
N ILE A 57 -3.12 13.30 5.24
CA ILE A 57 -1.79 12.82 5.62
C ILE A 57 -1.93 11.35 6.01
N VAL A 58 -1.07 10.51 5.43
CA VAL A 58 -1.00 9.09 5.77
C VAL A 58 0.37 8.74 6.34
N TYR A 59 0.38 7.75 7.22
CA TYR A 59 1.53 7.34 8.00
C TYR A 59 1.84 5.89 7.71
N ARG A 60 3.13 5.56 7.79
CA ARG A 60 3.63 4.19 7.66
C ARG A 60 4.96 4.06 8.41
N LYS A 61 5.28 2.84 8.81
CA LYS A 61 6.65 2.46 9.18
C LYS A 61 7.28 1.77 7.98
N GLU A 62 8.39 2.32 7.49
CA GLU A 62 9.13 1.80 6.34
C GLU A 62 10.58 1.53 6.72
N TYR A 63 11.10 0.36 6.37
CA TYR A 63 12.47 -0.02 6.72
C TYR A 63 13.47 0.61 5.74
N TYR A 64 13.10 0.72 4.47
CA TYR A 64 13.95 1.24 3.41
C TYR A 64 13.36 2.54 2.85
N VAL A 65 13.34 3.60 3.66
CA VAL A 65 12.68 4.88 3.33
C VAL A 65 13.17 5.48 2.02
N LYS A 66 14.47 5.34 1.69
CA LYS A 66 15.04 5.86 0.44
C LYS A 66 14.45 5.21 -0.82
N ASP A 67 13.91 4.00 -0.74
CA ASP A 67 13.28 3.35 -1.89
C ASP A 67 11.92 3.98 -2.24
N LEU A 68 11.33 4.78 -1.34
CA LEU A 68 10.10 5.53 -1.61
C LEU A 68 10.32 6.74 -2.52
N GLU A 69 11.57 7.16 -2.75
CA GLU A 69 11.90 8.24 -3.69
C GLU A 69 11.96 7.77 -5.14
N LYS A 70 11.89 6.45 -5.37
CA LYS A 70 11.78 5.83 -6.70
C LYS A 70 10.31 5.55 -7.02
N PRO A 71 9.94 5.35 -8.30
CA PRO A 71 8.61 4.90 -8.66
C PRO A 71 8.24 3.60 -7.94
N ILE A 72 7.10 3.60 -7.26
CA ILE A 72 6.56 2.47 -6.51
C ILE A 72 5.53 1.75 -7.40
N ASN A 73 5.95 0.64 -7.98
CA ASN A 73 5.13 -0.17 -8.90
C ASN A 73 4.35 -1.29 -8.21
N LYS A 74 4.19 -1.20 -6.89
CA LYS A 74 3.41 -2.12 -6.04
C LYS A 74 2.35 -1.36 -5.26
N PHE A 75 1.41 -2.07 -4.63
CA PHE A 75 0.45 -1.41 -3.75
C PHE A 75 1.13 -0.93 -2.47
N LEU A 76 0.86 0.32 -2.07
CA LEU A 76 1.40 0.89 -0.83
C LEU A 76 0.28 1.02 0.20
N SER A 77 0.35 0.20 1.25
CA SER A 77 -0.58 0.27 2.39
C SER A 77 -0.08 1.30 3.41
N THR A 78 -0.98 2.20 3.81
CA THR A 78 -0.72 3.29 4.76
C THR A 78 -1.91 3.47 5.70
N SER A 79 -1.76 4.28 6.74
CA SER A 79 -2.83 4.58 7.70
C SER A 79 -3.05 6.09 7.82
N VAL A 80 -4.29 6.58 7.85
CA VAL A 80 -4.58 8.00 8.16
C VAL A 80 -4.40 8.35 9.65
N THR A 81 -3.99 7.39 10.48
CA THR A 81 -3.67 7.62 11.89
C THR A 81 -2.33 7.03 12.27
N ILE A 82 -1.61 7.69 13.18
CA ILE A 82 -0.34 7.20 13.73
C ILE A 82 -0.54 5.82 14.39
N ARG A 83 -1.61 5.66 15.19
CA ARG A 83 -1.94 4.41 15.89
C ARG A 83 -2.37 3.26 14.98
N GLY A 84 -2.87 3.57 13.78
CA GLY A 84 -3.32 2.59 12.79
C GLY A 84 -2.21 2.05 11.90
N ALA A 85 -1.01 2.63 11.94
CA ALA A 85 0.14 2.10 11.21
C ALA A 85 0.43 0.67 11.71
N LEU A 86 0.39 -0.31 10.79
CA LEU A 86 0.37 -1.75 11.06
C LEU A 86 1.48 -2.27 12.01
N THR A 87 2.57 -1.53 12.24
CA THR A 87 3.67 -1.93 13.11
C THR A 87 4.45 -0.72 13.68
N GLY A 88 4.42 -0.53 15.00
CA GLY A 88 5.28 0.43 15.72
C GLY A 88 5.03 1.91 15.39
N ASN A 89 5.92 2.79 15.87
CA ASN A 89 5.85 4.22 15.57
C ASN A 89 6.17 4.44 14.08
N PRO A 90 5.33 5.17 13.33
CA PRO A 90 5.61 5.51 11.95
C PRO A 90 6.86 6.39 11.86
N ASN A 91 7.67 6.16 10.83
CA ASN A 91 8.85 6.96 10.53
C ASN A 91 8.69 7.76 9.23
N ILE A 92 7.55 7.62 8.54
CA ILE A 92 7.19 8.45 7.38
C ILE A 92 5.78 9.03 7.52
N ALA A 93 5.60 10.23 6.97
CA ALA A 93 4.31 10.83 6.65
C ALA A 93 4.27 11.19 5.17
N ILE A 94 3.13 10.95 4.51
CA ILE A 94 2.91 11.24 3.11
C ILE A 94 1.72 12.20 2.99
N ILE A 95 1.95 13.37 2.40
CA ILE A 95 0.91 14.32 2.01
C ILE A 95 0.28 13.82 0.71
N VAL A 96 -1.02 13.58 0.75
CA VAL A 96 -1.80 13.05 -0.37
C VAL A 96 -2.82 14.09 -0.81
N PRO A 97 -2.67 14.69 -1.99
CA PRO A 97 -3.60 15.69 -2.48
C PRO A 97 -4.93 15.03 -2.88
N LYS A 98 -6.01 15.79 -2.70
CA LYS A 98 -7.32 15.54 -3.27
C LYS A 98 -7.16 15.20 -4.75
N GLY A 99 -7.93 14.22 -5.19
CA GLY A 99 -7.86 13.74 -6.56
C GLY A 99 -6.94 12.54 -6.75
N THR A 100 -6.12 12.19 -5.76
CA THR A 100 -5.29 10.97 -5.82
C THR A 100 -6.17 9.72 -5.92
N LEU A 101 -5.77 8.77 -6.76
CA LEU A 101 -6.40 7.46 -6.89
C LEU A 101 -5.91 6.53 -5.77
N GLY A 102 -6.85 5.98 -5.03
CA GLY A 102 -6.60 5.16 -3.85
C GLY A 102 -7.87 5.05 -3.02
N ALA A 103 -7.95 4.02 -2.19
CA ALA A 103 -9.17 3.71 -1.45
C ALA A 103 -8.91 3.54 0.04
N TYR A 104 -9.90 3.95 0.83
CA TYR A 104 -10.04 3.51 2.20
C TYR A 104 -10.49 2.05 2.21
N VAL A 105 -9.65 1.16 2.71
CA VAL A 105 -9.91 -0.29 2.70
C VAL A 105 -10.93 -0.70 3.78
N GLU A 106 -11.19 0.16 4.76
CA GLU A 106 -12.08 -0.13 5.90
C GLU A 106 -13.50 -0.53 5.53
N VAL A 107 -14.04 -0.01 4.41
CA VAL A 107 -15.40 -0.31 3.95
C VAL A 107 -15.57 -1.81 3.63
N LEU A 108 -14.46 -2.51 3.36
CA LEU A 108 -14.43 -3.92 2.97
C LEU A 108 -13.91 -4.86 4.06
N SER A 109 -13.39 -4.32 5.18
CA SER A 109 -12.70 -5.09 6.22
C SER A 109 -13.62 -5.41 7.41
N TRP A 110 -13.73 -6.68 7.78
CA TRP A 110 -14.55 -7.14 8.91
C TRP A 110 -13.80 -7.04 10.24
N GLY A 111 -14.47 -6.59 11.32
CA GLY A 111 -13.95 -6.69 12.69
C GLY A 111 -12.80 -5.73 13.06
N LYS A 112 -11.67 -6.26 13.58
CA LYS A 112 -10.55 -5.52 14.19
C LYS A 112 -9.80 -4.56 13.23
N PHE A 113 -10.04 -4.66 11.93
CA PHE A 113 -9.35 -3.90 10.88
C PHE A 113 -9.96 -2.51 10.62
N LYS A 114 -11.20 -2.25 11.06
CA LYS A 114 -11.84 -0.91 11.09
C LYS A 114 -11.16 0.12 12.00
N LYS A 115 -10.12 -0.27 12.74
CA LYS A 115 -9.35 0.65 13.59
C LYS A 115 -8.07 1.12 12.92
N GLN A 116 -7.67 0.49 11.81
CA GLN A 116 -6.38 0.75 11.15
C GLN A 116 -6.46 1.94 10.19
N ARG A 117 -7.66 2.41 9.84
CA ARG A 117 -7.93 3.52 8.91
C ARG A 117 -7.00 3.47 7.70
N GLU A 118 -6.96 2.30 7.08
CA GLU A 118 -6.03 1.98 6.01
C GLU A 118 -6.41 2.74 4.74
N PHE A 119 -5.45 3.47 4.19
CA PHE A 119 -5.51 4.04 2.85
C PHE A 119 -4.51 3.28 1.96
N LEU A 120 -5.01 2.71 0.87
CA LEU A 120 -4.25 1.92 -0.07
C LEU A 120 -4.04 2.69 -1.38
N PHE A 121 -2.77 2.93 -1.71
CA PHE A 121 -2.41 3.50 -3.01
C PHE A 121 -2.37 2.43 -4.09
N ASN A 122 -2.71 2.84 -5.30
CA ASN A 122 -2.52 2.04 -6.49
C ASN A 122 -1.03 1.98 -6.90
N THR A 123 -0.70 1.12 -7.86
CA THR A 123 0.63 1.05 -8.50
C THR A 123 0.96 2.33 -9.29
N GLY A 124 2.24 2.58 -9.57
CA GLY A 124 2.69 3.78 -10.30
C GLY A 124 2.72 5.02 -9.42
N LEU A 125 2.96 4.81 -8.13
CA LEU A 125 3.04 5.87 -7.13
C LEU A 125 4.43 6.51 -7.16
N GLU A 126 4.48 7.82 -7.34
CA GLU A 126 5.72 8.61 -7.20
C GLU A 126 5.59 9.60 -6.05
N LEU A 127 6.60 9.60 -5.19
CA LEU A 127 6.69 10.49 -4.06
C LEU A 127 7.88 11.42 -4.23
N GLU A 128 7.74 12.65 -3.75
CA GLU A 128 8.83 13.61 -3.59
C GLU A 128 9.12 13.79 -2.11
N LYS A 129 10.41 13.77 -1.73
CA LYS A 129 10.82 14.16 -0.39
C LYS A 129 10.70 15.67 -0.26
N LEU A 130 10.06 16.11 0.82
CA LEU A 130 9.99 17.52 1.19
C LEU A 130 11.03 17.84 2.27
N GLU A 131 11.02 17.09 3.38
CA GLU A 131 11.80 17.42 4.56
C GLU A 131 12.05 16.18 5.43
N TYR A 132 12.99 16.29 6.38
CA TYR A 132 13.16 15.36 7.48
C TYR A 132 13.29 16.12 8.80
N ASP A 133 12.32 15.93 9.70
CA ASP A 133 12.31 16.51 11.05
C ASP A 133 11.92 15.43 12.08
N GLY A 134 12.80 14.42 12.23
CA GLY A 134 12.50 13.21 13.01
C GLY A 134 11.45 12.27 12.38
N LEU A 135 10.74 12.74 11.35
CA LEU A 135 9.83 12.01 10.50
C LEU A 135 10.16 12.30 9.03
N TYR A 136 10.16 11.29 8.17
CA TYR A 136 10.37 11.49 6.74
C TYR A 136 9.10 12.03 6.08
N ILE A 137 9.13 13.27 5.61
CA ILE A 137 7.97 13.92 5.01
C ILE A 137 8.06 13.79 3.48
N LEU A 138 7.07 13.13 2.92
CA LEU A 138 6.91 12.87 1.51
C LEU A 138 5.62 13.53 1.00
N LYS A 139 5.55 13.79 -0.30
CA LYS A 139 4.33 14.23 -0.96
C LYS A 139 4.12 13.45 -2.24
N ARG A 140 2.87 13.12 -2.55
CA ARG A 140 2.52 12.53 -3.84
C ARG A 140 2.73 13.54 -4.96
N LYS A 141 3.59 13.21 -5.92
CA LYS A 141 3.66 13.93 -7.20
C LYS A 141 2.33 13.80 -7.93
N ARG A 142 1.84 14.90 -8.51
CA ARG A 142 0.56 14.93 -9.24
C ARG A 142 0.61 14.09 -10.50
#